data_AF-A0A2M6ZPT9-F1
#
_entry.id   AF-A0A2M6ZPT9-F1
#
_cell.length_a   1.000
_cell.length_b   1.000
_cell.length_c   1.000
_cell.angle_alpha   90.00
_cell.angle_beta   90.00
_cell.angle_gamma   90.00
#
_symmetry.space_group_name_H-M   'P 1'
#
loop_
_entity.id
_entity.type
_entity.pdbx_description
1 polymer ?
#
loop_
_entity_poly.entity_id
_entity_poly.type
_entity_poly.pdbx_seq_one_letter_code
_entity_poly.pdbx_strand_id
1 'polypeptide(L)'
;MNTLTTILPGKSEELPLEVEKCGSWIFDKNKWELLHQKWRECSEVILKMKDWCDRRKIKLVIAILPDQFQVDQALREAVLNKYKHIAEKNLDLSHPDNLIMNFCRTHNIHCLDMLGQFQEQGKTGMLYASRDTHWNEAGNRLAADLIFKYLEKNRLLPPRPRRLTPPGGPSSGAWRRY
;
A
#
# COMPACT_ATOMS: atom_id res chain seq x y z
N MET A 1 37.01 4.10 18.20
CA MET A 1 36.64 5.52 18.37
C MET A 1 35.35 5.74 17.60
N ASN A 2 34.36 6.30 18.29
CA ASN A 2 32.98 6.51 17.84
C ASN A 2 32.84 7.22 16.50
N THR A 3 32.10 6.64 15.56
CA THR A 3 31.40 7.40 14.52
C THR A 3 30.04 7.80 15.06
N LEU A 4 29.95 9.06 15.47
CA LEU A 4 28.72 9.74 15.86
C LEU A 4 27.74 9.76 14.68
N THR A 5 26.63 9.06 14.81
CA THR A 5 25.46 9.27 13.95
C THR A 5 24.87 10.62 14.34
N THR A 6 24.97 11.61 13.45
CA THR A 6 24.36 12.93 13.61
C THR A 6 22.84 12.77 13.68
N ILE A 7 22.30 12.81 14.89
CA ILE A 7 20.87 12.96 15.15
C ILE A 7 20.49 14.36 14.66
N LEU A 8 19.66 14.45 13.62
CA LEU A 8 19.05 15.71 13.21
C LEU A 8 18.18 16.22 14.39
N PRO A 9 18.45 17.41 14.95
CA PRO A 9 17.65 17.97 16.02
C PRO A 9 16.32 18.48 15.45
N GLY A 10 15.19 17.98 15.94
CA GLY A 10 13.90 18.67 15.71
C GLY A 10 12.62 17.86 15.57
N LYS A 11 12.64 16.53 15.45
CA LYS A 11 11.39 15.73 15.55
C LYS A 11 11.33 15.06 16.92
N SER A 12 10.55 15.64 17.84
CA SER A 12 10.19 14.98 19.10
C SER A 12 9.55 13.62 18.80
N GLU A 13 9.63 12.68 19.73
CA GLU A 13 8.91 11.39 19.63
C GLU A 13 7.39 11.55 19.52
N GLU A 14 6.88 12.77 19.69
CA GLU A 14 5.46 13.08 19.75
C GLU A 14 4.80 13.19 18.38
N LEU A 15 5.51 13.75 17.38
CA LEU A 15 4.93 14.02 16.05
C LEU A 15 4.49 12.74 15.30
N PRO A 16 5.26 11.64 15.28
CA PRO A 16 4.83 10.43 14.57
C PRO A 16 3.59 9.79 15.21
N LEU A 17 3.54 9.71 16.54
CA LEU A 17 2.41 9.11 17.25
C LEU A 17 1.12 9.94 17.11
N GLU A 18 1.24 11.27 16.98
CA GLU A 18 0.09 12.14 16.75
C GLU A 18 -0.50 11.96 15.34
N VAL A 19 0.34 11.79 14.32
CA VAL A 19 -0.10 11.50 12.95
C VAL A 19 -0.86 10.17 12.91
N GLU A 20 -0.29 9.12 13.51
CA GLU A 20 -0.92 7.79 13.60
C GLU A 20 -2.27 7.86 14.33
N LYS A 21 -2.34 8.59 15.45
CA LYS A 21 -3.60 8.84 16.17
C LYS A 21 -4.63 9.59 15.31
N CYS A 22 -4.18 10.51 14.45
CA CYS A 22 -5.06 11.25 13.54
C CYS A 22 -5.55 10.39 12.38
N GLY A 23 -4.83 9.33 11.98
CA GLY A 23 -5.28 8.35 11.00
C GLY A 23 -6.20 7.29 11.59
N SER A 24 -5.96 6.87 12.84
CA SER A 24 -6.58 5.67 13.42
C SER A 24 -8.10 5.71 13.58
N TRP A 25 -8.75 6.88 13.48
CA TRP A 25 -10.21 7.00 13.60
C TRP A 25 -10.95 6.20 12.51
N ILE A 26 -10.32 5.95 11.36
CA ILE A 26 -10.91 5.14 10.28
C ILE A 26 -11.15 3.69 10.72
N PHE A 27 -10.45 3.23 11.76
CA PHE A 27 -10.60 1.89 12.32
C PHE A 27 -11.60 1.85 13.48
N ASP A 28 -12.02 2.98 14.03
CA ASP A 28 -12.91 3.03 15.20
C ASP A 28 -14.37 2.77 14.81
N LYS A 29 -14.96 1.71 15.36
CA LYS A 29 -16.38 1.32 15.20
C LYS A 29 -17.33 2.46 15.53
N ASN A 30 -16.99 3.32 16.49
CA ASN A 30 -17.83 4.46 16.86
C ASN A 30 -17.85 5.57 15.80
N LYS A 31 -16.95 5.51 14.81
CA LYS A 31 -16.83 6.46 13.71
C LYS A 31 -17.28 5.88 12.37
N TRP A 32 -17.82 4.66 12.35
CA TRP A 32 -18.23 4.00 11.11
C TRP A 32 -19.27 4.77 10.30
N GLU A 33 -20.22 5.45 10.93
CA GLU A 33 -21.18 6.28 10.18
C GLU A 33 -20.47 7.39 9.40
N LEU A 34 -19.51 8.07 10.03
CA LEU A 34 -18.69 9.10 9.38
C LEU A 34 -17.80 8.50 8.29
N LEU A 35 -17.16 7.35 8.57
CA LEU A 35 -16.34 6.63 7.60
C LEU A 35 -17.18 6.24 6.38
N HIS A 36 -18.38 5.67 6.57
CA HIS A 36 -19.28 5.26 5.50
C HIS A 36 -19.79 6.45 4.70
N GLN A 37 -20.08 7.57 5.35
CA GLN A 37 -20.41 8.82 4.65
C GLN A 37 -19.25 9.26 3.74
N LYS A 38 -18.02 9.32 4.26
CA LYS A 38 -16.84 9.71 3.48
C LYS A 38 -16.53 8.71 2.37
N TRP A 39 -16.69 7.42 2.66
CA TRP A 39 -16.51 6.36 1.69
C TRP A 39 -17.49 6.46 0.53
N ARG A 40 -18.77 6.78 0.77
CA ARG A 40 -19.76 7.02 -0.30
C ARG A 40 -19.26 8.08 -1.28
N GLU A 41 -18.82 9.24 -0.79
CA GLU A 41 -18.27 10.33 -1.60
C GLU A 41 -17.07 9.85 -2.45
N CYS A 42 -16.11 9.14 -1.85
CA CYS A 42 -14.94 8.61 -2.56
C CYS A 42 -15.31 7.55 -3.60
N SER A 43 -16.23 6.64 -3.27
CA SER A 43 -16.62 5.52 -4.12
C SER A 43 -17.28 5.99 -5.42
N GLU A 44 -18.03 7.10 -5.40
CA GLU A 44 -18.60 7.73 -6.59
C GLU A 44 -17.52 8.22 -7.56
N VAL A 45 -16.42 8.76 -7.04
CA VAL A 45 -15.27 9.19 -7.86
C VAL A 45 -14.61 7.98 -8.52
N ILE A 46 -14.45 6.88 -7.77
CA ILE A 46 -13.90 5.63 -8.32
C ILE A 46 -14.78 5.09 -9.46
N LEU A 47 -16.11 5.16 -9.33
CA LEU A 47 -17.02 4.77 -10.42
C LEU A 47 -16.84 5.64 -11.67
N LYS A 48 -16.64 6.95 -11.51
CA LYS A 48 -16.35 7.85 -12.64
C LYS A 48 -15.03 7.49 -13.31
N MET A 49 -13.98 7.19 -12.52
CA MET A 49 -12.70 6.72 -13.06
C MET A 49 -12.86 5.39 -13.81
N LYS A 50 -13.66 4.46 -13.28
CA LYS A 50 -13.97 3.18 -13.92
C LYS A 50 -14.67 3.39 -15.27
N ASP A 51 -15.73 4.20 -15.32
CA ASP A 51 -16.44 4.51 -16.57
C ASP A 51 -15.49 5.12 -17.62
N TRP A 52 -14.61 6.04 -17.20
CA TRP A 52 -13.62 6.63 -18.10
C TRP A 52 -12.61 5.62 -18.66
N CYS A 53 -12.18 4.67 -17.84
CA CYS A 53 -11.30 3.57 -18.24
C CYS A 53 -12.02 2.60 -19.19
N ASP A 54 -13.24 2.19 -18.85
CA ASP A 54 -14.04 1.25 -19.64
C ASP A 54 -14.31 1.78 -21.05
N ARG A 55 -14.69 3.05 -21.20
CA ARG A 55 -14.89 3.71 -22.50
C ARG A 55 -13.65 3.70 -23.38
N ARG A 56 -12.46 3.62 -22.78
CA ARG A 56 -11.16 3.61 -23.45
C ARG A 56 -10.53 2.22 -23.52
N LYS A 57 -11.24 1.18 -23.06
CA LYS A 57 -10.74 -0.20 -22.95
C LYS A 57 -9.46 -0.30 -22.10
N ILE A 58 -9.33 0.56 -21.09
CA ILE A 58 -8.25 0.53 -20.09
C ILE A 58 -8.74 -0.28 -18.89
N LYS A 59 -7.90 -1.18 -18.38
CA LYS A 59 -8.20 -1.93 -17.15
C LYS A 59 -7.78 -1.09 -15.93
N LEU A 60 -8.76 -0.71 -15.11
CA LEU A 60 -8.51 -0.08 -13.81
C LEU A 60 -8.16 -1.15 -12.78
N VAL A 61 -7.06 -0.91 -12.06
CA VAL A 61 -6.62 -1.72 -10.92
C VAL A 61 -6.48 -0.80 -9.71
N ILE A 62 -7.04 -1.22 -8.57
CA ILE A 62 -6.90 -0.53 -7.28
C ILE A 62 -5.97 -1.39 -6.42
N ALA A 63 -4.89 -0.80 -5.93
CA ALA A 63 -4.05 -1.40 -4.91
C ALA A 63 -4.33 -0.70 -3.58
N ILE A 64 -4.66 -1.46 -2.54
CA ILE A 64 -4.89 -0.96 -1.19
C ILE A 64 -3.55 -0.98 -0.46
N LEU A 65 -3.12 0.19 0.00
CA LEU A 65 -1.84 0.38 0.68
C LEU A 65 -2.06 0.26 2.18
N PRO A 66 -1.44 -0.73 2.87
CA PRO A 66 -1.59 -0.89 4.31
C PRO A 66 -0.98 0.29 5.07
N ASP A 67 -1.71 0.77 6.06
CA ASP A 67 -1.26 1.78 7.01
C ASP A 67 -0.33 1.18 8.08
N GLN A 68 0.64 1.95 8.58
CA GLN A 68 1.60 1.46 9.56
C GLN A 68 0.90 0.96 10.83
N PHE A 69 -0.17 1.62 11.26
CA PHE A 69 -0.98 1.22 12.40
C PHE A 69 -1.62 -0.16 12.25
N GLN A 70 -1.91 -0.59 11.02
CA GLN A 70 -2.46 -1.93 10.73
C GLN A 70 -1.38 -3.03 10.77
N VAL A 71 -0.12 -2.67 10.52
CA VAL A 71 0.99 -3.61 10.31
C VAL A 71 1.89 -3.72 11.54
N ASP A 72 2.25 -2.58 12.15
CA ASP A 72 3.19 -2.49 13.27
C ASP A 72 2.45 -2.55 14.61
N GLN A 73 2.50 -3.71 15.25
CA GLN A 73 1.88 -3.92 16.55
C GLN A 73 2.51 -3.06 17.65
N ALA A 74 3.84 -2.90 17.65
CA ALA A 74 4.53 -2.15 18.70
C ALA A 74 4.18 -0.66 18.62
N LEU A 75 4.12 -0.11 17.41
CA LEU A 75 3.64 1.25 17.18
C LEU A 75 2.20 1.41 17.65
N ARG A 76 1.31 0.49 17.26
CA ARG A 76 -0.10 0.54 17.65
C ARG A 76 -0.25 0.50 19.17
N GLU A 77 0.46 -0.39 19.86
CA GLU A 77 0.48 -0.46 21.32
C GLU A 77 0.98 0.85 21.94
N ALA A 78 2.02 1.48 21.37
CA ALA A 78 2.52 2.77 21.84
C ALA A 78 1.47 3.89 21.69
N VAL A 79 0.75 3.94 20.56
CA VAL A 79 -0.34 4.90 20.33
C VAL A 79 -1.48 4.66 21.33
N LEU A 80 -1.95 3.41 21.49
CA LEU A 80 -3.02 3.07 22.44
C LEU A 80 -2.62 3.38 23.88
N ASN A 81 -1.35 3.17 24.23
CA ASN A 81 -0.84 3.47 25.55
C ASN A 81 -0.77 4.97 25.82
N LYS A 82 -0.40 5.78 24.83
CA LYS A 82 -0.35 7.25 24.95
C LYS A 82 -1.75 7.85 24.95
N TYR A 83 -2.64 7.38 24.08
CA TYR A 83 -3.96 7.95 23.84
C TYR A 83 -5.06 7.03 24.41
N LYS A 84 -5.17 6.98 25.74
CA LYS A 84 -6.08 6.09 26.49
C LYS A 84 -7.58 6.19 26.12
N HIS A 85 -7.99 7.22 25.38
CA HIS A 85 -9.37 7.36 24.88
C HIS A 85 -9.66 6.47 23.66
N ILE A 86 -8.63 5.92 23.00
CA ILE A 86 -8.77 4.95 21.92
C ILE A 86 -8.84 3.56 22.55
N ALA A 87 -10.04 2.98 22.59
CA ALA A 87 -10.23 1.65 23.13
C ALA A 87 -9.96 0.59 22.04
N GLU A 88 -8.95 -0.26 22.26
CA GLU A 88 -8.56 -1.30 21.28
C GLU A 88 -9.73 -2.20 20.85
N LYS A 89 -10.62 -2.57 21.79
CA LYS A 89 -11.84 -3.35 21.51
C LYS A 89 -12.77 -2.70 20.47
N ASN A 90 -12.71 -1.38 20.33
CA ASN A 90 -13.50 -0.62 19.38
C ASN A 90 -12.84 -0.52 18.00
N LEU A 91 -11.59 -0.98 17.85
CA LEU A 91 -10.90 -0.96 16.58
C LEU A 91 -11.27 -2.19 15.74
N ASP A 92 -11.44 -1.95 14.44
CA ASP A 92 -11.45 -2.96 13.40
C ASP A 92 -10.48 -2.51 12.30
N LEU A 93 -9.27 -3.08 12.34
CA LEU A 93 -8.20 -2.72 11.42
C LEU A 93 -8.46 -3.19 9.99
N SER A 94 -9.41 -4.11 9.77
CA SER A 94 -9.72 -4.68 8.46
C SER A 94 -10.87 -3.97 7.75
N HIS A 95 -11.70 -3.24 8.49
CA HIS A 95 -12.95 -2.70 7.98
C HIS A 95 -12.78 -1.73 6.79
N PRO A 96 -11.85 -0.75 6.80
CA PRO A 96 -11.65 0.12 5.64
C PRO A 96 -11.27 -0.66 4.37
N ASP A 97 -10.37 -1.63 4.50
CA ASP A 97 -9.89 -2.44 3.38
C ASP A 97 -11.02 -3.32 2.83
N ASN A 98 -11.85 -3.89 3.73
CA ASN A 98 -13.04 -4.66 3.38
C ASN A 98 -14.08 -3.82 2.62
N LEU A 99 -14.25 -2.53 2.96
CA LEU A 99 -15.15 -1.64 2.22
C LEU A 99 -14.69 -1.49 0.75
N ILE A 100 -13.39 -1.25 0.54
CA ILE A 100 -12.81 -1.11 -0.80
C ILE A 100 -12.88 -2.44 -1.57
N MET A 101 -12.51 -3.55 -0.93
CA MET A 101 -12.54 -4.88 -1.55
C MET A 101 -13.95 -5.30 -1.96
N ASN A 102 -14.94 -5.09 -1.08
CA ASN A 102 -16.34 -5.38 -1.39
C ASN A 102 -16.86 -4.51 -2.54
N PHE A 103 -16.54 -3.22 -2.53
CA PHE A 103 -16.90 -2.31 -3.61
C PHE A 103 -16.31 -2.76 -4.95
N CYS A 104 -15.01 -3.08 -4.97
CA CYS A 104 -14.35 -3.53 -6.19
C CYS A 104 -14.96 -4.83 -6.73
N ARG A 105 -15.28 -5.79 -5.85
CA ARG A 105 -15.97 -7.02 -6.23
C ARG A 105 -17.34 -6.73 -6.84
N THR A 106 -18.15 -5.89 -6.20
CA THR A 106 -19.49 -5.52 -6.67
C THR A 106 -19.45 -4.85 -8.05
N HIS A 107 -18.44 -4.01 -8.30
CA HIS A 107 -18.32 -3.26 -9.55
C HIS A 107 -17.38 -3.91 -10.57
N ASN A 108 -16.93 -5.15 -10.34
CA ASN A 108 -16.00 -5.87 -11.21
C ASN A 108 -14.74 -5.03 -11.55
N ILE A 109 -14.12 -4.46 -10.52
CA ILE A 109 -12.86 -3.73 -10.58
C ILE A 109 -11.76 -4.66 -10.03
N HIS A 110 -10.61 -4.69 -10.70
CA HIS A 110 -9.45 -5.39 -10.17
C HIS A 110 -8.97 -4.70 -8.89
N CYS A 111 -8.91 -5.45 -7.79
CA CYS A 111 -8.43 -4.96 -6.51
C CYS A 111 -7.38 -5.89 -5.90
N LEU A 112 -6.30 -5.31 -5.39
CA LEU A 112 -5.24 -5.97 -4.65
C LEU A 112 -5.21 -5.41 -3.23
N ASP A 113 -5.52 -6.26 -2.26
CA ASP A 113 -5.24 -6.01 -0.84
C ASP A 113 -3.87 -6.60 -0.48
N MET A 114 -3.00 -5.78 0.09
CA MET A 114 -1.65 -6.15 0.48
C MET A 114 -1.49 -6.34 2.00
N LEU A 115 -2.52 -6.06 2.81
CA LEU A 115 -2.41 -6.01 4.27
C LEU A 115 -1.86 -7.30 4.85
N GLY A 116 -2.41 -8.46 4.47
CA GLY A 116 -1.98 -9.74 5.02
C GLY A 116 -0.50 -10.06 4.74
N GLN A 117 0.02 -9.67 3.56
CA GLN A 117 1.43 -9.87 3.22
C GLN A 117 2.34 -8.89 3.97
N PHE A 118 1.90 -7.64 4.15
CA PHE A 118 2.61 -6.64 4.94
C PHE A 118 2.66 -7.02 6.42
N GLN A 119 1.57 -7.53 6.99
CA GLN A 119 1.55 -8.03 8.36
C GLN A 119 2.49 -9.21 8.56
N GLU A 120 2.54 -10.15 7.62
CA GLU A 120 3.43 -11.30 7.73
C GLU A 120 4.90 -10.90 7.64
N GLN A 121 5.28 -10.10 6.64
CA GLN A 121 6.66 -9.63 6.49
C GLN A 121 7.07 -8.63 7.58
N GLY A 122 6.12 -7.82 8.05
CA GLY A 122 6.32 -6.84 9.13
C GLY A 122 6.69 -7.47 10.48
N LYS A 123 6.36 -8.76 10.71
CA LYS A 123 6.77 -9.48 11.93
C LYS A 123 8.28 -9.64 12.04
N THR A 124 8.99 -9.71 10.91
CA THR A 124 10.42 -10.02 10.88
C THR A 124 11.29 -8.90 10.30
N GLY A 125 10.69 -7.85 9.73
CA GLY A 125 11.41 -6.71 9.17
C GLY A 125 10.64 -5.40 9.26
N MET A 126 11.36 -4.28 9.34
CA MET A 126 10.76 -2.95 9.25
C MET A 126 10.38 -2.67 7.79
N LEU A 127 9.09 -2.41 7.52
CA LEU A 127 8.58 -2.05 6.19
C LEU A 127 8.32 -0.54 6.03
N TYR A 128 8.34 0.20 7.13
CA TYR A 128 8.09 1.64 7.19
C TYR A 128 9.38 2.38 7.54
N ALA A 129 9.50 3.61 7.06
CA ALA A 129 10.63 4.46 7.41
C ALA A 129 10.52 4.90 8.88
N SER A 130 11.66 5.13 9.54
CA SER A 130 11.64 5.50 10.95
C SER A 130 10.98 6.87 11.13
N ARG A 131 9.95 6.92 11.99
CA ARG A 131 9.19 8.16 12.29
C ARG A 131 8.55 8.80 11.06
N ASP A 132 8.14 7.96 10.12
CA ASP A 132 7.55 8.35 8.84
C ASP A 132 6.51 7.31 8.44
N THR A 133 5.31 7.77 8.04
CA THR A 133 4.19 6.90 7.66
C THR A 133 4.40 6.23 6.31
N HIS A 134 5.42 6.64 5.54
CA HIS A 134 5.75 6.04 4.25
C HIS A 134 6.55 4.74 4.42
N TRP A 135 6.40 3.86 3.45
CA TRP A 135 7.22 2.66 3.35
C TRP A 135 8.70 3.00 3.13
N ASN A 136 9.58 2.19 3.71
CA ASN A 136 11.01 2.22 3.38
C ASN A 136 11.29 1.42 2.09
N GLU A 137 12.55 1.20 1.73
CA GLU A 137 12.90 0.44 0.52
C GLU A 137 12.32 -0.98 0.53
N ALA A 138 12.34 -1.67 1.67
CA ALA A 138 11.83 -3.03 1.80
C ALA A 138 10.30 -3.07 1.62
N GLY A 139 9.56 -2.13 2.22
CA GLY A 139 8.11 -2.02 2.04
C GLY A 139 7.73 -1.71 0.59
N ASN A 140 8.45 -0.77 -0.05
CA ASN A 140 8.26 -0.47 -1.47
C ASN A 140 8.56 -1.68 -2.37
N ARG A 141 9.62 -2.43 -2.07
CA ARG A 141 9.97 -3.65 -2.81
C ARG A 141 8.89 -4.73 -2.68
N LEU A 142 8.40 -4.97 -1.47
CA LEU A 142 7.30 -5.90 -1.24
C LEU A 142 6.05 -5.49 -2.02
N ALA A 143 5.65 -4.22 -1.97
CA ALA A 143 4.51 -3.73 -2.73
C ALA A 143 4.68 -3.90 -4.23
N ALA A 144 5.85 -3.56 -4.78
CA ALA A 144 6.15 -3.73 -6.20
C ALA A 144 6.03 -5.20 -6.63
N ASP A 145 6.57 -6.13 -5.84
CA ASP A 145 6.48 -7.57 -6.12
C ASP A 145 5.04 -8.08 -6.08
N LEU A 146 4.23 -7.63 -5.11
CA LEU A 146 2.82 -8.00 -5.00
C LEU A 146 1.99 -7.45 -6.15
N ILE A 147 2.19 -6.18 -6.51
CA ILE A 147 1.54 -5.54 -7.65
C ILE A 147 1.92 -6.27 -8.94
N PHE A 148 3.20 -6.55 -9.16
CA PHE A 148 3.66 -7.25 -10.35
C PHE A 148 3.04 -8.65 -10.45
N LYS A 149 3.09 -9.45 -9.38
CA LYS A 149 2.47 -10.80 -9.34
C LYS A 149 0.96 -10.73 -9.59
N TYR A 150 0.29 -9.73 -9.03
CA TYR A 150 -1.14 -9.54 -9.26
C TYR A 150 -1.45 -9.24 -10.73
N LEU A 151 -0.70 -8.31 -11.33
CA LEU A 151 -0.86 -7.95 -12.75
C LEU A 151 -0.56 -9.14 -13.66
N GLU A 152 0.48 -9.92 -13.37
CA GLU A 152 0.83 -11.12 -14.14
C GLU A 152 -0.26 -12.19 -14.04
N LYS A 153 -0.68 -12.56 -12.82
CA LYS A 153 -1.73 -13.56 -12.56
C LYS A 153 -3.04 -13.22 -13.27
N ASN A 154 -3.39 -11.94 -13.33
CA ASN A 154 -4.61 -11.45 -13.97
C ASN A 154 -4.44 -11.11 -15.45
N ARG A 155 -3.26 -11.37 -16.05
CA ARG A 155 -2.94 -11.08 -17.46
C ARG A 155 -3.14 -9.61 -17.83
N LEU A 156 -2.76 -8.71 -16.92
CA LEU A 156 -2.87 -7.25 -17.05
C LEU A 156 -1.55 -6.58 -17.46
N LEU A 157 -0.47 -7.35 -17.59
CA LEU A 157 0.79 -6.85 -18.12
C LEU A 157 0.66 -6.59 -19.63
N PRO A 158 1.23 -5.49 -20.15
CA PRO A 158 1.30 -5.29 -21.58
C PRO A 158 2.10 -6.42 -22.23
N PRO A 159 1.80 -6.80 -23.48
CA PRO A 159 2.64 -7.73 -24.22
C PRO A 159 4.08 -7.20 -24.20
N ARG A 160 5.05 -8.08 -23.93
CA ARG A 160 6.46 -7.67 -23.98
C ARG A 160 6.70 -7.00 -25.32
N PRO A 161 7.27 -5.78 -25.35
CA PRO A 161 7.62 -5.17 -26.62
C PRO A 161 8.49 -6.15 -27.38
N ARG A 162 8.10 -6.45 -28.62
CA ARG A 162 8.92 -7.27 -29.52
C ARG A 162 10.30 -6.61 -29.52
N ARG A 163 11.37 -7.35 -29.19
CA ARG A 163 12.72 -6.85 -29.42
C ARG A 163 12.74 -6.41 -30.88
N LEU A 164 12.89 -5.12 -31.13
CA LEU A 164 13.19 -4.64 -32.47
C LEU A 164 14.53 -5.28 -32.80
N THR A 165 14.53 -6.32 -33.63
CA THR A 165 15.74 -6.72 -34.33
C THR A 165 16.17 -5.47 -35.09
N PRO A 166 17.34 -4.88 -34.81
CA PRO A 166 17.77 -3.70 -35.53
C PRO A 166 17.76 -4.05 -37.03
N PRO A 167 17.17 -3.20 -37.89
CA PRO A 167 17.24 -3.42 -39.32
C PRO A 167 18.72 -3.33 -39.74
N GLY A 168 19.32 -4.48 -40.08
CA GLY A 168 20.68 -4.53 -40.65
C GLY A 168 21.83 -5.04 -39.77
N GLY A 169 21.59 -5.88 -38.75
CA GLY A 169 22.68 -6.63 -38.09
C GLY A 169 23.07 -7.88 -38.90
N PRO A 170 24.36 -8.09 -39.25
CA PRO A 170 24.77 -9.10 -40.22
C PRO A 170 24.47 -10.53 -39.74
N SER A 171 24.04 -11.36 -40.68
CA SER A 171 24.11 -12.81 -40.52
C SER A 171 25.57 -13.24 -40.38
N SER A 172 25.81 -14.18 -39.45
CA SER A 172 27.06 -14.91 -39.21
C SER A 172 28.16 -14.22 -38.38
N GLY A 173 28.72 -14.97 -37.43
CA GLY A 173 30.02 -14.65 -36.82
C GLY A 173 30.10 -14.92 -35.32
N ALA A 174 30.62 -16.10 -34.98
CA ALA A 174 31.05 -16.56 -33.65
C ALA A 174 31.47 -15.49 -32.63
N TRP A 175 30.82 -15.48 -31.45
CA TRP A 175 31.40 -14.89 -30.25
C TRP A 175 32.40 -15.88 -29.64
N ARG A 176 33.70 -15.69 -29.90
CA ARG A 176 34.75 -16.25 -29.05
C ARG A 176 34.81 -15.44 -27.76
N ARG A 177 34.76 -16.17 -26.64
CA ARG A 177 35.05 -15.67 -25.30
C ARG A 177 36.49 -15.17 -25.22
N TYR A 178 36.68 -14.02 -24.58
CA TYR A 178 37.79 -13.76 -23.68
C TYR A 178 37.20 -13.18 -22.39
#